data_AF-A0A176FEP0-F1
#
_entry.id   AF-A0A176FEP0-F1
#
_cell.length_a   1.000
_cell.length_b   1.000
_cell.length_c   1.000
_cell.angle_alpha   90.00
_cell.angle_beta   90.00
_cell.angle_gamma   90.00
#
_symmetry.space_group_name_H-M   'P 1'
#
loop_
_entity.id
_entity.type
_entity.pdbx_description
1 polymer ?
#
loop_
_entity_poly.entity_id
_entity_poly.type
_entity_poly.pdbx_seq_one_letter_code
_entity_poly.pdbx_strand_id
1 'polypeptide(L)'
;MREILNQLQAVEDDVSGAVRNPMGQLRITCPQEFGRIYVAPLVTSFLDRHPEVSVDIRMVDRIVNLVEEGHDLAVRIGALPPSGLVAVRVGQVRRVICGSPGYFAAHGIPQTPDDLANHRIITTGTGGISREWRFGPGGGHVSIKSRLNVSSIAAAIDLARKGWGICRVLSYQIGPDLETGALQTVLDADEAEALPIHFVRPDSRRTAAKVRAFVDYAAGHLRKNSALKRASGRTS
;
A
#
# COMPACT_ATOMS: atom_id res chain seq x y z
N MET A 1 33.92 -2.68 15.17
CA MET A 1 33.92 -1.36 14.49
C MET A 1 32.50 -0.82 14.22
N ARG A 2 31.51 -1.67 13.88
CA ARG A 2 30.08 -1.26 13.76
C ARG A 2 29.43 -0.87 15.10
N GLU A 3 29.78 -1.54 16.19
CA GLU A 3 29.33 -1.20 17.56
C GLU A 3 29.75 0.22 18.00
N ILE A 4 30.98 0.63 17.68
CA ILE A 4 31.56 1.92 18.09
C ILE A 4 30.92 3.08 17.29
N LEU A 5 30.59 2.85 16.01
CA LEU A 5 29.85 3.80 15.19
C LEU A 5 28.40 3.96 15.65
N ASN A 6 27.74 2.87 16.06
CA ASN A 6 26.39 2.94 16.65
C ASN A 6 26.39 3.67 18.00
N GLN A 7 27.45 3.51 18.80
CA GLN A 7 27.58 4.23 20.07
C GLN A 7 27.85 5.74 19.87
N LEU A 8 28.60 6.14 18.83
CA LEU A 8 28.76 7.55 18.49
C LEU A 8 27.43 8.19 18.01
N GLN A 9 26.64 7.48 17.21
CA GLN A 9 25.29 7.93 16.84
C GLN A 9 24.34 8.02 18.04
N ALA A 10 24.48 7.12 19.03
CA ALA A 10 23.67 7.14 20.24
C ALA A 10 24.10 8.22 21.26
N VAL A 11 25.37 8.66 21.22
CA VAL A 11 25.90 9.72 22.10
C VAL A 11 25.56 11.11 21.58
N GLU A 12 25.41 11.29 20.26
CA GLU A 12 24.87 12.54 19.72
C GLU A 12 23.42 12.80 20.21
N ASP A 13 22.66 11.76 20.54
CA ASP A 13 21.26 11.83 20.99
C ASP A 13 21.04 12.26 22.45
N ASP A 14 22.09 12.53 23.23
CA ASP A 14 21.98 12.65 24.70
C ASP A 14 22.04 14.06 25.31
N VAL A 15 21.70 15.12 24.55
CA VAL A 15 21.60 16.47 25.15
C VAL A 15 20.36 17.24 24.70
N SER A 16 19.52 17.55 25.69
CA SER A 16 18.42 18.54 25.75
C SER A 16 17.10 18.25 25.02
N GLY A 17 16.00 18.32 25.78
CA GLY A 17 14.61 18.18 25.33
C GLY A 17 14.06 19.39 24.56
N ALA A 18 14.86 19.99 23.68
CA ALA A 18 14.37 20.87 22.63
C ALA A 18 13.98 20.01 21.42
N VAL A 19 12.97 20.43 20.66
CA VAL A 19 12.60 19.82 19.37
C VAL A 19 13.84 19.81 18.48
N ARG A 20 14.59 18.71 18.48
CA ARG A 20 15.78 18.57 17.64
C ARG A 20 15.33 18.60 16.19
N ASN A 21 15.98 19.46 15.41
CA ASN A 21 15.84 19.49 13.97
C ASN A 21 16.04 18.04 13.45
N PRO A 22 15.15 17.50 12.59
CA PRO A 22 15.31 16.14 12.10
C PRO A 22 16.58 16.06 11.24
N MET A 23 17.48 15.13 11.58
CA MET A 23 18.74 14.90 10.86
C MET A 23 19.03 13.40 10.71
N GLY A 24 19.97 13.06 9.81
CA GLY A 24 20.48 11.70 9.61
C GLY A 24 19.69 10.87 8.59
N GLN A 25 20.00 9.57 8.49
CA GLN A 25 19.35 8.68 7.52
C GLN A 25 18.05 8.09 8.07
N LEU A 26 16.94 8.26 7.37
CA LEU A 26 15.64 7.64 7.63
C LEU A 26 15.42 6.45 6.68
N ARG A 27 15.21 5.26 7.22
CA ARG A 27 14.99 4.03 6.44
C ARG A 27 13.52 3.63 6.42
N ILE A 28 12.90 3.65 5.24
CA ILE A 28 11.47 3.36 5.04
C ILE A 28 11.29 2.08 4.24
N THR A 29 10.35 1.24 4.62
CA THR A 29 9.85 0.15 3.77
C THR A 29 8.36 0.30 3.49
N CYS A 30 7.90 -0.03 2.28
CA CYS A 30 6.49 0.13 1.91
C CYS A 30 6.09 -0.76 0.71
N PRO A 31 4.78 -1.02 0.49
CA PRO A 31 4.30 -1.70 -0.71
C PRO A 31 4.71 -0.93 -1.97
N GLN A 32 5.01 -1.64 -3.05
CA GLN A 32 5.68 -1.06 -4.21
C GLN A 32 4.88 0.11 -4.83
N GLU A 33 3.62 -0.12 -5.16
CA GLU A 33 2.79 0.91 -5.79
C GLU A 33 2.41 2.01 -4.79
N PHE A 34 2.24 1.71 -3.51
CA PHE A 34 1.96 2.75 -2.52
C PHE A 34 3.19 3.66 -2.31
N GLY A 35 4.37 3.06 -2.29
CA GLY A 35 5.66 3.74 -2.28
C GLY A 35 5.80 4.70 -3.45
N ARG A 36 5.55 4.21 -4.66
CA ARG A 36 5.64 4.98 -5.90
C ARG A 36 4.62 6.12 -5.96
N ILE A 37 3.35 5.85 -5.64
CA ILE A 37 2.24 6.80 -5.83
C ILE A 37 2.20 7.86 -4.71
N TYR A 38 2.48 7.47 -3.46
CA TYR A 38 2.25 8.35 -2.30
C TYR A 38 3.52 8.64 -1.49
N VAL A 39 4.37 7.64 -1.20
CA VAL A 39 5.48 7.84 -0.27
C VAL A 39 6.62 8.64 -0.92
N ALA A 40 7.03 8.30 -2.14
CA ALA A 40 8.13 9.00 -2.84
C ALA A 40 7.86 10.50 -3.06
N PRO A 41 6.66 10.94 -3.51
CA PRO A 41 6.35 12.37 -3.58
C PRO A 41 6.39 13.08 -2.22
N LEU A 42 5.95 12.42 -1.15
CA LEU A 42 6.03 12.98 0.20
C LEU A 42 7.47 13.02 0.72
N VAL A 43 8.28 12.01 0.42
CA VAL A 43 9.71 11.96 0.79
C VAL A 43 10.47 13.10 0.13
N THR A 44 10.32 13.31 -1.17
CA THR A 44 10.99 14.42 -1.87
C THR A 44 10.60 15.77 -1.29
N SER A 45 9.30 16.02 -1.12
CA SER A 45 8.80 17.23 -0.45
C SER A 45 9.26 17.38 1.00
N PHE A 46 9.56 16.28 1.70
CA PHE A 46 10.11 16.28 3.06
C PHE A 46 11.59 16.63 3.08
N LEU A 47 12.37 16.07 2.16
CA LEU A 47 13.79 16.36 2.01
C LEU A 47 14.04 17.84 1.68
N ASP A 48 13.18 18.47 0.86
CA ASP A 48 13.27 19.91 0.57
C ASP A 48 13.14 20.80 1.81
N ARG A 49 12.42 20.34 2.84
CA ARG A 49 12.21 21.07 4.10
C ARG A 49 13.19 20.70 5.20
N HIS A 50 13.89 19.58 5.05
CA HIS A 50 14.80 19.03 6.04
C HIS A 50 16.09 18.56 5.35
N PRO A 51 16.97 19.50 4.93
CA PRO A 51 18.16 19.21 4.13
C PRO A 51 19.20 18.35 4.86
N GLU A 52 19.12 18.26 6.19
CA GLU A 52 20.00 17.44 7.03
C GLU A 52 19.52 15.97 7.13
N VAL A 53 18.38 15.63 6.51
CA VAL A 53 17.86 14.26 6.44
C VAL A 53 18.24 13.64 5.10
N SER A 54 18.60 12.36 5.13
CA SER A 54 18.64 11.50 3.94
C SER A 54 17.63 10.37 4.10
N VAL A 55 17.12 9.81 2.99
CA VAL A 55 16.13 8.73 3.03
C VAL A 55 16.59 7.54 2.18
N ASP A 56 16.56 6.32 2.75
CA ASP A 56 16.59 5.06 2.00
C ASP A 56 15.19 4.46 2.02
N ILE A 57 14.57 4.31 0.84
CA ILE A 57 13.23 3.74 0.69
C ILE A 57 13.29 2.40 -0.05
N ARG A 58 12.79 1.35 0.59
CA ARG A 58 12.60 0.03 0.00
C ARG A 58 11.13 -0.22 -0.31
N MET A 59 10.86 -0.49 -1.57
CA MET A 59 9.51 -0.68 -2.11
C MET A 59 9.34 -2.15 -2.47
N VAL A 60 8.67 -2.92 -1.60
CA VAL A 60 8.55 -4.37 -1.75
C VAL A 60 7.19 -4.86 -1.29
N ASP A 61 6.60 -5.79 -2.05
CA ASP A 61 5.29 -6.39 -1.76
C ASP A 61 5.37 -7.66 -0.90
N ARG A 62 6.52 -7.89 -0.25
CA ARG A 62 6.74 -8.98 0.71
C ARG A 62 6.59 -8.49 2.16
N ILE A 63 6.30 -9.39 3.08
CA ILE A 63 6.37 -9.08 4.51
C ILE A 63 7.84 -8.95 4.91
N VAL A 64 8.29 -7.71 5.10
CA VAL A 64 9.61 -7.37 5.65
C VAL A 64 9.56 -7.37 7.18
N ASN A 65 10.58 -7.86 7.87
CA ASN A 65 10.70 -7.64 9.31
C ASN A 65 11.42 -6.31 9.56
N LEU A 66 10.71 -5.34 10.16
CA LEU A 66 11.23 -4.00 10.42
C LEU A 66 12.54 -4.02 11.24
N VAL A 67 12.61 -4.88 12.25
CA VAL A 67 13.72 -4.93 13.20
C VAL A 67 14.93 -5.62 12.56
N GLU A 68 14.71 -6.80 11.97
CA GLU A 68 15.79 -7.58 11.35
C GLU A 68 16.39 -6.90 10.11
N GLU A 69 15.56 -6.21 9.31
CA GLU A 69 16.01 -5.52 8.10
C GLU A 69 16.46 -4.07 8.38
N GLY A 70 16.44 -3.62 9.65
CA GLY A 70 16.98 -2.33 10.08
C GLY A 70 16.25 -1.12 9.49
N HIS A 71 14.92 -1.21 9.40
CA HIS A 71 14.05 -0.13 8.94
C HIS A 71 13.49 0.66 10.13
N ASP A 72 13.51 1.99 10.01
CA ASP A 72 12.96 2.90 11.04
C ASP A 72 11.42 2.97 10.97
N LEU A 73 10.87 2.81 9.77
CA LEU A 73 9.44 3.01 9.47
C LEU A 73 8.97 2.06 8.37
N ALA A 74 7.77 1.50 8.53
CA ALA A 74 7.05 0.80 7.48
C ALA A 74 5.72 1.46 7.16
N VAL A 75 5.30 1.38 5.90
CA VAL A 75 3.90 1.47 5.52
C VAL A 75 3.32 0.06 5.42
N ARG A 76 2.17 -0.17 6.04
CA ARG A 76 1.44 -1.46 5.97
C ARG A 76 0.01 -1.22 5.54
N ILE A 77 -0.51 -2.15 4.74
CA ILE A 77 -1.89 -2.18 4.29
C ILE A 77 -2.52 -3.49 4.76
N GLY A 78 -3.61 -3.37 5.51
CA GLY A 78 -4.31 -4.50 6.13
C GLY A 78 -4.19 -4.52 7.66
N ALA A 79 -4.87 -5.49 8.25
CA ALA A 79 -4.82 -5.74 9.69
C ALA A 79 -3.39 -6.04 10.13
N LEU A 80 -3.00 -5.46 11.26
CA LEU A 80 -1.70 -5.70 11.88
C LEU A 80 -1.86 -6.81 12.92
N PRO A 81 -0.98 -7.82 12.96
CA PRO A 81 -0.96 -8.77 14.06
C PRO A 81 -0.57 -8.04 15.37
N PRO A 82 -0.94 -8.59 16.54
CA PRO A 82 -0.43 -8.12 17.81
C PRO A 82 1.10 -8.14 17.76
N SER A 83 1.73 -6.98 17.93
CA SER A 83 3.17 -6.83 17.82
C SER A 83 3.66 -5.72 18.73
N GLY A 84 4.93 -5.77 19.15
CA GLY A 84 5.63 -4.69 19.88
C GLY A 84 5.94 -3.49 18.98
N LEU A 85 4.98 -3.10 18.13
CA LEU A 85 5.09 -2.03 17.16
C LEU A 85 4.05 -0.95 17.46
N VAL A 86 4.44 0.31 17.26
CA VAL A 86 3.52 1.44 17.34
C VAL A 86 2.93 1.68 15.95
N ALA A 87 1.60 1.68 15.85
CA ALA A 87 0.88 1.88 14.59
C ALA A 87 0.12 3.21 14.58
N VAL A 88 0.26 3.97 13.48
CA VAL A 88 -0.49 5.20 13.21
C VAL A 88 -1.34 5.00 11.97
N ARG A 89 -2.66 4.94 12.12
CA ARG A 89 -3.58 4.82 10.98
C ARG A 89 -3.61 6.12 10.17
N VAL A 90 -3.46 6.00 8.86
CA VAL A 90 -3.40 7.14 7.91
C VAL A 90 -4.45 7.08 6.81
N GLY A 91 -5.17 5.97 6.68
CA GLY A 91 -6.24 5.82 5.70
C GLY A 91 -6.76 4.40 5.62
N GLN A 92 -7.45 4.10 4.53
CA GLN A 92 -7.90 2.77 4.16
C GLN A 92 -8.12 2.66 2.64
N VAL A 93 -8.06 1.44 2.11
CA VAL A 93 -8.23 1.14 0.68
C VAL A 93 -9.07 -0.12 0.50
N ARG A 94 -9.78 -0.22 -0.62
CA ARG A 94 -10.63 -1.38 -0.93
C ARG A 94 -9.89 -2.35 -1.84
N ARG A 95 -10.21 -3.65 -1.77
CA ARG A 95 -9.83 -4.59 -2.82
C ARG A 95 -10.94 -4.58 -3.86
N VAL A 96 -10.60 -4.19 -5.08
CA VAL A 96 -11.55 -4.03 -6.18
C VAL A 96 -11.14 -4.89 -7.37
N ILE A 97 -12.11 -5.34 -8.14
CA ILE A 97 -11.87 -6.01 -9.43
C ILE A 97 -12.14 -5.00 -10.52
N CYS A 98 -11.24 -4.89 -11.50
CA CYS A 98 -11.36 -3.91 -12.56
C CYS A 98 -10.98 -4.49 -13.92
N GLY A 99 -11.51 -3.85 -14.97
CA GLY A 99 -11.22 -4.10 -16.37
C GLY A 99 -11.56 -2.87 -17.20
N SER A 100 -11.12 -2.84 -18.45
CA SER A 100 -11.53 -1.75 -19.36
C SER A 100 -12.98 -1.93 -19.81
N PRO A 101 -13.70 -0.84 -20.09
CA PRO A 101 -15.05 -0.90 -20.66
C PRO A 101 -15.11 -1.76 -21.94
N GLY A 102 -14.08 -1.68 -22.80
CA GLY A 102 -13.99 -2.48 -24.02
C GLY A 102 -13.90 -3.99 -23.77
N TYR A 103 -13.21 -4.43 -22.71
CA TYR A 103 -13.19 -5.84 -22.32
C TYR A 103 -14.59 -6.32 -21.94
N PHE A 104 -15.28 -5.54 -21.11
CA PHE A 104 -16.62 -5.87 -20.62
C PHE A 104 -17.68 -5.83 -21.73
N ALA A 105 -17.56 -4.92 -22.69
CA ALA A 105 -18.43 -4.92 -23.87
C ALA A 105 -18.32 -6.21 -24.68
N ALA A 106 -17.12 -6.79 -24.76
CA ALA A 106 -16.86 -8.02 -25.53
C ALA A 106 -17.13 -9.32 -24.75
N HIS A 107 -17.02 -9.31 -23.41
CA HIS A 107 -17.07 -10.53 -22.58
C HIS A 107 -18.21 -10.52 -21.54
N GLY A 108 -19.02 -9.46 -21.47
CA GLY A 108 -20.00 -9.25 -20.42
C GLY A 108 -19.40 -8.67 -19.14
N ILE A 109 -20.27 -8.23 -18.22
CA ILE A 109 -19.89 -7.74 -16.88
C ILE A 109 -20.26 -8.84 -15.87
N PRO A 110 -19.33 -9.34 -15.04
CA PRO A 110 -19.67 -10.32 -14.00
C PRO A 110 -20.65 -9.69 -12.99
N GLN A 111 -21.75 -10.38 -12.71
CA GLN A 111 -22.78 -9.92 -11.77
C GLN A 111 -22.60 -10.57 -10.41
N THR A 112 -22.00 -11.75 -10.37
CA THR A 112 -21.68 -12.48 -9.15
C THR A 112 -20.21 -12.91 -9.14
N PRO A 113 -19.62 -13.18 -7.97
CA PRO A 113 -18.27 -13.71 -7.87
C PRO A 113 -18.02 -15.00 -8.68
N ASP A 114 -19.04 -15.85 -8.85
CA ASP A 114 -18.92 -17.10 -9.60
C ASP A 114 -18.76 -16.86 -11.13
N ASP A 115 -19.27 -15.74 -11.64
CA ASP A 115 -19.13 -15.37 -13.06
C ASP A 115 -17.66 -15.16 -13.47
N LEU A 116 -16.77 -14.93 -12.50
CA LEU A 116 -15.33 -14.78 -12.73
C LEU A 116 -14.71 -16.01 -13.41
N ALA A 117 -15.30 -17.19 -13.26
CA ALA A 117 -14.88 -18.40 -13.96
C ALA A 117 -14.94 -18.26 -15.51
N ASN A 118 -15.77 -17.36 -16.02
CA ASN A 118 -15.96 -17.11 -17.45
C ASN A 118 -15.06 -15.97 -17.98
N HIS A 119 -14.27 -15.33 -17.13
CA HIS A 119 -13.43 -14.19 -17.50
C HIS A 119 -11.94 -14.52 -17.60
N ARG A 120 -11.23 -13.70 -18.38
CA ARG A 120 -9.77 -13.74 -18.46
C ARG A 120 -9.21 -13.00 -17.25
N ILE A 121 -8.72 -13.76 -16.29
CA ILE A 121 -8.17 -13.17 -15.07
C ILE A 121 -6.65 -13.06 -15.16
N ILE A 122 -6.15 -11.86 -14.83
CA ILE A 122 -4.76 -11.56 -14.58
C ILE A 122 -4.54 -11.53 -13.07
N THR A 123 -3.70 -12.43 -12.55
CA THR A 123 -3.30 -12.42 -11.14
C THR A 123 -1.92 -11.83 -10.95
N THR A 124 -1.67 -11.34 -9.72
CA THR A 124 -0.37 -10.83 -9.31
C THR A 124 0.20 -11.62 -8.12
N GLY A 125 1.53 -11.72 -8.05
CA GLY A 125 2.26 -12.22 -6.88
C GLY A 125 2.68 -13.70 -6.94
N THR A 126 3.09 -14.26 -5.81
CA THR A 126 3.82 -15.55 -5.74
C THR A 126 2.96 -16.81 -5.70
N GLY A 127 1.66 -16.70 -5.40
CA GLY A 127 0.73 -17.84 -5.32
C GLY A 127 0.34 -18.51 -6.64
N GLY A 128 1.06 -18.26 -7.74
CA GLY A 128 0.83 -18.93 -9.03
C GLY A 128 -0.51 -18.61 -9.70
N ILE A 129 -0.94 -19.55 -10.55
CA ILE A 129 -2.08 -19.40 -11.47
C ILE A 129 -3.44 -19.62 -10.79
N SER A 130 -3.48 -20.43 -9.73
CA SER A 130 -4.69 -20.74 -8.96
C SER A 130 -4.68 -20.00 -7.62
N ARG A 131 -5.77 -19.31 -7.26
CA ARG A 131 -5.86 -18.52 -6.02
C ARG A 131 -7.26 -18.52 -5.46
N GLU A 132 -7.41 -18.44 -4.15
CA GLU A 132 -8.69 -18.13 -3.54
C GLU A 132 -8.87 -16.63 -3.36
N TRP A 133 -10.01 -16.13 -3.84
CA TRP A 133 -10.45 -14.75 -3.63
C TRP A 133 -11.59 -14.74 -2.62
N ARG A 134 -11.42 -13.93 -1.58
CA ARG A 134 -12.47 -13.68 -0.58
C ARG A 134 -13.42 -12.57 -1.06
N PHE A 135 -14.71 -12.81 -0.86
CA PHE A 135 -15.83 -11.91 -1.15
C PHE A 135 -16.74 -11.78 0.07
N GLY A 136 -17.31 -10.58 0.23
CA GLY A 136 -18.24 -10.22 1.28
C GLY A 136 -17.65 -10.22 2.71
N PRO A 137 -18.40 -9.66 3.68
CA PRO A 137 -18.00 -9.66 5.09
C PRO A 137 -18.06 -11.05 5.74
N GLY A 138 -18.86 -11.97 5.20
CA GLY A 138 -18.98 -13.36 5.67
C GLY A 138 -17.85 -14.29 5.20
N GLY A 139 -16.95 -13.82 4.34
CA GLY A 139 -15.81 -14.60 3.86
C GLY A 139 -16.20 -15.72 2.89
N GLY A 140 -17.04 -15.45 1.90
CA GLY A 140 -17.20 -16.37 0.77
C GLY A 140 -15.88 -16.51 0.02
N HIS A 141 -15.49 -17.72 -0.37
CA HIS A 141 -14.25 -17.98 -1.10
C HIS A 141 -14.60 -18.47 -2.51
N VAL A 142 -14.04 -17.80 -3.53
CA VAL A 142 -14.12 -18.25 -4.92
C VAL A 142 -12.73 -18.67 -5.37
N SER A 143 -12.64 -19.89 -5.91
CA SER A 143 -11.41 -20.37 -6.53
C SER A 143 -11.25 -19.75 -7.90
N ILE A 144 -10.13 -19.06 -8.09
CA ILE A 144 -9.82 -18.30 -9.29
C ILE A 144 -8.70 -18.98 -10.03
N LYS A 145 -8.99 -19.35 -11.29
CA LYS A 145 -8.01 -19.85 -12.25
C LYS A 145 -7.64 -18.73 -13.21
N SER A 146 -6.49 -18.12 -13.00
CA SER A 146 -5.99 -17.09 -13.90
C SER A 146 -5.56 -17.65 -15.26
N ARG A 147 -5.60 -16.82 -16.30
CA ARG A 147 -4.94 -17.13 -17.58
C ARG A 147 -3.54 -16.55 -17.66
N LEU A 148 -3.22 -15.57 -16.82
CA LEU A 148 -1.92 -14.94 -16.74
C LEU A 148 -1.61 -14.59 -15.28
N ASN A 149 -0.39 -14.90 -14.85
CA ASN A 149 0.14 -14.44 -13.57
C ASN A 149 1.38 -13.58 -13.82
N VAL A 150 1.38 -12.35 -13.32
CA VAL A 150 2.51 -11.41 -13.43
C VAL A 150 3.04 -11.03 -12.05
N SER A 151 4.31 -10.65 -11.97
CA SER A 151 4.91 -10.21 -10.71
C SER A 151 4.63 -8.74 -10.39
N SER A 152 4.22 -7.93 -11.38
CA SER A 152 4.00 -6.48 -11.25
C SER A 152 2.52 -6.13 -11.30
N ILE A 153 2.04 -5.41 -10.28
CA ILE A 153 0.67 -4.87 -10.27
C ILE A 153 0.47 -3.84 -11.37
N ALA A 154 1.46 -2.96 -11.61
CA ALA A 154 1.39 -1.97 -12.68
C ALA A 154 1.19 -2.65 -14.06
N ALA A 155 1.92 -3.74 -14.32
CA ALA A 155 1.77 -4.50 -15.56
C ALA A 155 0.37 -5.16 -15.68
N ALA A 156 -0.18 -5.67 -14.57
CA ALA A 156 -1.55 -6.21 -14.57
C ALA A 156 -2.59 -5.14 -14.90
N ILE A 157 -2.43 -3.93 -14.36
CA ILE A 157 -3.31 -2.79 -14.63
C ILE A 157 -3.19 -2.36 -16.10
N ASP A 158 -1.97 -2.26 -16.65
CA ASP A 158 -1.75 -1.91 -18.06
C ASP A 158 -2.42 -2.89 -19.02
N LEU A 159 -2.39 -4.19 -18.71
CA LEU A 159 -3.06 -5.23 -19.50
C LEU A 159 -4.59 -5.16 -19.40
N ALA A 160 -5.11 -4.81 -18.22
CA ALA A 160 -6.54 -4.56 -18.04
C ALA A 160 -7.01 -3.33 -18.84
N ARG A 161 -6.22 -2.24 -18.85
CA ARG A 161 -6.48 -1.04 -19.67
C ARG A 161 -6.53 -1.37 -21.15
N LYS A 162 -5.62 -2.24 -21.62
CA LYS A 162 -5.60 -2.74 -23.00
C LYS A 162 -6.74 -3.70 -23.34
N GLY A 163 -7.58 -4.06 -22.36
CA GLY A 163 -8.72 -4.94 -22.55
C GLY A 163 -8.38 -6.40 -22.76
N TRP A 164 -7.22 -6.86 -22.27
CA TRP A 164 -6.87 -8.28 -22.36
C TRP A 164 -7.65 -9.14 -21.36
N GLY A 165 -7.97 -8.59 -20.19
CA GLY A 165 -8.65 -9.28 -19.10
C GLY A 165 -8.96 -8.34 -17.92
N ILE A 166 -9.34 -8.95 -16.81
CA ILE A 166 -9.62 -8.27 -15.54
C ILE A 166 -8.56 -8.62 -14.49
N CYS A 167 -8.36 -7.73 -13.52
CA CYS A 167 -7.45 -7.95 -12.41
C CYS A 167 -8.05 -7.45 -11.10
N ARG A 168 -7.57 -8.01 -9.97
CA ARG A 168 -7.93 -7.55 -8.63
C ARG A 168 -6.80 -6.74 -8.03
N VAL A 169 -7.10 -5.50 -7.64
CA VAL A 169 -6.14 -4.49 -7.21
C VAL A 169 -6.64 -3.77 -5.96
N LEU A 170 -5.82 -2.89 -5.40
CA LEU A 170 -6.24 -1.96 -4.37
C LEU A 170 -6.75 -0.67 -5.01
N SER A 171 -7.86 -0.14 -4.50
CA SER A 171 -8.58 0.99 -5.11
C SER A 171 -7.69 2.21 -5.43
N TYR A 172 -6.66 2.47 -4.62
CA TYR A 172 -5.74 3.59 -4.83
C TYR A 172 -4.88 3.46 -6.09
N GLN A 173 -4.68 2.22 -6.58
CA GLN A 173 -3.76 1.92 -7.69
C GLN A 173 -4.35 2.32 -9.05
N ILE A 174 -5.68 2.43 -9.12
CA ILE A 174 -6.43 2.73 -10.33
C ILE A 174 -7.26 4.01 -10.22
N GLY A 175 -7.02 4.86 -9.21
CA GLY A 175 -7.77 6.10 -9.01
C GLY A 175 -7.90 6.96 -10.28
N PRO A 176 -6.79 7.32 -10.95
CA PRO A 176 -6.81 8.05 -12.21
C PRO A 176 -7.52 7.31 -13.35
N ASP A 177 -7.46 5.98 -13.37
CA ASP A 177 -8.12 5.17 -14.39
C ASP A 177 -9.64 5.20 -14.26
N LEU A 178 -10.14 5.26 -13.03
CA LEU A 178 -11.58 5.41 -12.75
C LEU A 178 -12.05 6.82 -13.09
N GLU A 179 -11.24 7.85 -12.82
CA GLU A 179 -11.57 9.24 -13.15
C GLU A 179 -11.63 9.48 -14.66
N THR A 180 -10.74 8.85 -15.42
CA THR A 180 -10.68 8.97 -16.88
C THR A 180 -11.61 8.00 -17.62
N GLY A 181 -12.19 7.02 -16.92
CA GLY A 181 -13.00 5.96 -17.53
C GLY A 181 -12.17 4.90 -18.29
N ALA A 182 -10.84 4.91 -18.15
CA ALA A 182 -9.96 3.91 -18.76
C ALA A 182 -10.19 2.51 -18.15
N LEU A 183 -10.58 2.46 -16.88
CA LEU A 183 -11.02 1.25 -16.18
C LEU A 183 -12.34 1.52 -15.47
N GLN A 184 -13.09 0.46 -15.23
CA GLN A 184 -14.24 0.47 -14.32
C GLN A 184 -14.13 -0.71 -13.34
N THR A 185 -14.72 -0.54 -12.16
CA THR A 185 -14.83 -1.60 -11.15
C THR A 185 -16.08 -2.46 -11.37
N VAL A 186 -16.03 -3.70 -10.91
CA VAL A 186 -17.14 -4.66 -10.95
C VAL A 186 -17.18 -5.44 -9.64
N LEU A 187 -18.35 -5.99 -9.31
CA LEU A 187 -18.60 -6.73 -8.05
C LEU A 187 -18.39 -5.88 -6.79
N ASP A 188 -18.63 -4.56 -6.87
CA ASP A 188 -18.44 -3.63 -5.76
C ASP A 188 -19.32 -3.96 -4.53
N ALA A 189 -20.47 -4.60 -4.76
CA ALA A 189 -21.39 -5.05 -3.71
C ALA A 189 -20.86 -6.27 -2.92
N ASP A 190 -19.96 -7.06 -3.53
CA ASP A 190 -19.39 -8.28 -2.96
C ASP A 190 -17.98 -8.05 -2.37
N GLU A 191 -17.56 -6.79 -2.22
CA GLU A 191 -16.24 -6.47 -1.70
C GLU A 191 -16.06 -6.95 -0.25
N ALA A 192 -14.86 -7.44 0.05
CA ALA A 192 -14.42 -7.67 1.42
C ALA A 192 -14.19 -6.33 2.15
N GLU A 193 -14.02 -6.39 3.47
CA GLU A 193 -13.75 -5.20 4.27
C GLU A 193 -12.55 -4.39 3.77
N ALA A 194 -12.67 -3.07 3.88
CA ALA A 194 -11.60 -2.15 3.53
C ALA A 194 -10.35 -2.39 4.39
N LEU A 195 -9.19 -2.30 3.76
CA LEU A 195 -7.90 -2.51 4.41
C LEU A 195 -7.37 -1.20 4.98
N PRO A 196 -7.11 -1.12 6.29
CA PRO A 196 -6.52 0.06 6.87
C PRO A 196 -5.07 0.23 6.42
N ILE A 197 -4.64 1.48 6.26
CA ILE A 197 -3.25 1.84 5.98
C ILE A 197 -2.63 2.39 7.26
N HIS A 198 -1.45 1.89 7.61
CA HIS A 198 -0.72 2.26 8.82
C HIS A 198 0.71 2.65 8.50
N PHE A 199 1.19 3.67 9.19
CA PHE A 199 2.61 3.75 9.52
C PHE A 199 2.89 2.87 10.72
N VAL A 200 3.97 2.09 10.65
CA VAL A 200 4.37 1.15 11.70
C VAL A 200 5.86 1.33 11.99
N ARG A 201 6.21 1.39 13.27
CA ARG A 201 7.59 1.53 13.74
C ARG A 201 7.84 0.65 14.97
N PRO A 202 9.09 0.25 15.24
CA PRO A 202 9.43 -0.41 16.51
C PRO A 202 9.01 0.41 17.71
N ASP A 203 8.50 -0.23 18.76
CA ASP A 203 8.23 0.42 20.04
C ASP A 203 9.56 0.64 20.78
N SER A 204 10.10 1.86 20.68
CA SER A 204 11.32 2.27 21.36
C SER A 204 11.02 3.42 22.33
N ARG A 205 11.68 3.40 23.50
CA ARG A 205 11.54 4.44 24.54
C ARG A 205 11.76 5.86 24.02
N ARG A 206 12.57 6.03 22.97
CA ARG A 206 12.77 7.30 22.26
C ARG A 206 12.69 7.08 20.76
N THR A 207 11.63 7.60 20.15
CA THR A 207 11.59 7.73 18.69
C THR A 207 12.47 8.89 18.25
N ALA A 208 13.40 8.61 17.34
CA ALA A 208 14.22 9.61 16.67
C ALA A 208 13.38 10.73 16.04
N ALA A 209 13.88 11.97 16.11
CA ALA A 209 13.19 13.17 15.61
C ALA A 209 12.81 13.06 14.12
N LYS A 210 13.69 12.50 13.28
CA LYS A 210 13.47 12.26 11.84
C LYS A 210 12.22 11.42 11.56
N VAL A 211 11.99 10.35 12.33
CA VAL A 211 10.85 9.44 12.15
C VAL A 211 9.56 10.16 12.54
N ARG A 212 9.57 10.86 13.68
CA ARG A 212 8.41 11.59 14.16
C ARG A 212 8.02 12.71 13.18
N ALA A 213 8.99 13.53 12.76
CA ALA A 213 8.79 14.61 11.80
C ALA A 213 8.21 14.10 10.47
N PHE A 214 8.76 13.01 9.93
CA PHE A 214 8.23 12.43 8.69
C PHE A 214 6.83 11.84 8.88
N VAL A 215 6.57 11.10 9.95
CA VAL A 215 5.25 10.52 10.23
C VAL A 215 4.20 11.62 10.40
N ASP A 216 4.47 12.66 11.18
CA ASP A 216 3.54 13.77 11.40
C ASP A 216 3.23 14.50 10.10
N TYR A 217 4.27 14.80 9.31
CA TYR A 217 4.14 15.41 8.00
C TYR A 217 3.30 14.53 7.04
N ALA A 218 3.72 13.29 6.83
CA ALA A 218 3.12 12.40 5.84
C ALA A 218 1.71 11.97 6.24
N ALA A 219 1.46 11.70 7.53
CA ALA A 219 0.12 11.34 8.01
C ALA A 219 -0.88 12.49 7.78
N GLY A 220 -0.46 13.74 7.97
CA GLY A 220 -1.28 14.91 7.68
C GLY A 220 -1.74 14.98 6.21
N HIS A 221 -0.88 14.58 5.27
CA HIS A 221 -1.18 14.57 3.83
C HIS A 221 -2.05 13.38 3.45
N LEU A 222 -1.67 12.17 3.87
CA LEU A 222 -2.40 10.94 3.55
C LEU A 222 -3.83 10.96 4.11
N ARG A 223 -4.02 11.46 5.34
CA ARG A 223 -5.35 11.62 5.95
C ARG A 223 -6.20 12.68 5.29
N LYS A 224 -5.68 13.52 4.39
CA LYS A 224 -6.48 14.48 3.60
C LYS A 224 -6.86 13.91 2.24
N ASN A 225 -6.14 12.90 1.74
CA ASN A 225 -6.37 12.31 0.43
C ASN A 225 -7.70 11.52 0.37
N SER A 226 -8.59 11.90 -0.54
CA SER A 226 -9.91 11.29 -0.71
C SER A 226 -9.85 9.84 -1.21
N ALA A 227 -8.87 9.49 -2.04
CA ALA A 227 -8.68 8.13 -2.55
C ALA A 227 -8.33 7.12 -1.44
N LEU A 228 -7.83 7.61 -0.29
CA LEU A 228 -7.49 6.81 0.89
C LEU A 228 -8.56 6.86 2.00
N LYS A 229 -9.72 7.46 1.73
CA LYS A 229 -10.83 7.59 2.69
C LYS A 229 -12.06 6.77 2.35
N ARG A 230 -12.33 6.52 1.06
CA ARG A 230 -13.56 5.87 0.59
C ARG A 230 -13.74 4.49 1.24
N ALA A 231 -14.56 4.43 2.29
CA ALA A 231 -15.31 3.24 2.66
C ALA A 231 -16.36 2.98 1.56
N SER A 232 -16.77 1.73 1.37
CA SER A 232 -17.67 1.28 0.30
C SER A 232 -18.75 2.31 -0.02
N GLY A 233 -18.68 2.91 -1.20
CA GLY A 233 -19.78 3.74 -1.71
C GLY A 233 -20.86 2.80 -2.22
N ARG A 234 -21.90 2.55 -1.41
CA ARG A 234 -23.24 2.38 -2.00
C ARG A 234 -23.58 3.73 -2.61
N THR A 235 -23.31 3.89 -3.90
CA THR A 235 -23.97 4.93 -4.67
C THR A 235 -25.38 4.40 -4.90
N SER A 236 -26.33 4.95 -4.14
CA SER A 236 -27.76 4.81 -4.42
C SER A 236 -28.12 5.40 -5.77
#